data_AF-A0A844XNA0-F1
#
_entry.id   AF-A0A844XNA0-F1
#
_cell.length_a   1.000
_cell.length_b   1.000
_cell.length_c   1.000
_cell.angle_alpha   90.00
_cell.angle_beta   90.00
_cell.angle_gamma   90.00
#
_symmetry.space_group_name_H-M   'P 1'
#
loop_
_entity.id
_entity.type
_entity.pdbx_description
1 polymer ?
#
loop_
_entity_poly.entity_id
_entity_poly.type
_entity_poly.pdbx_seq_one_letter_code
_entity_poly.pdbx_strand_id
1 'polypeptide(L)'
;MVTGLDWASVVGFFGTACIIGAYAYLTLKDKPNPFVLHGTNLAGAALLTVSLLVHTNWPSLVLEGFWAAIAIYGLIKAIRTGRKGQEREA
;
A
#
# COMPACT_ATOMS: atom_id res chain seq x y z
N MET A 1 -30.82 -3.53 7.35
CA MET A 1 -30.81 -2.88 6.03
C MET A 1 -29.36 -2.50 5.76
N VAL A 2 -28.80 -2.85 4.59
CA VAL A 2 -27.49 -2.33 4.17
C VAL A 2 -27.70 -0.84 3.91
N THR A 3 -27.39 -0.02 4.91
CA THR A 3 -27.33 1.42 4.77
C THR A 3 -26.24 1.71 3.74
N GLY A 4 -26.55 2.53 2.73
CA GLY A 4 -25.70 2.75 1.55
C GLY A 4 -24.28 3.19 1.91
N LEU A 5 -23.41 3.14 0.89
CA LEU A 5 -22.00 3.54 0.89
C LEU A 5 -21.63 4.51 2.03
N ASP A 6 -21.22 3.97 3.17
CA ASP A 6 -20.89 4.78 4.34
C ASP A 6 -19.46 5.31 4.24
N TRP A 7 -19.11 6.22 5.13
CA TRP A 7 -17.80 6.87 5.08
C TRP A 7 -16.65 5.86 5.12
N ALA A 8 -16.81 4.75 5.87
CA ALA A 8 -15.81 3.70 5.99
C ALA A 8 -15.66 2.95 4.66
N SER A 9 -16.77 2.62 3.99
CA SER A 9 -16.77 2.02 2.66
C SER A 9 -16.08 2.92 1.63
N VAL A 10 -16.36 4.23 1.65
CA VAL A 10 -15.70 5.20 0.76
C VAL A 10 -14.19 5.20 0.98
N VAL A 11 -13.74 5.25 2.24
CA VAL A 11 -12.31 5.15 2.59
C VAL A 11 -11.72 3.82 2.10
N GLY A 12 -12.44 2.71 2.25
CA GLY A 12 -12.07 1.40 1.74
C GLY A 12 -11.86 1.41 0.21
N PHE A 13 -12.77 2.03 -0.55
CA PHE A 13 -12.63 2.16 -2.01
C PHE A 13 -11.41 2.98 -2.43
N PHE A 14 -11.09 4.07 -1.73
CA PHE A 14 -9.84 4.79 -1.96
C PHE A 14 -8.61 3.92 -1.66
N GLY A 15 -8.67 3.14 -0.57
CA GLY A 15 -7.61 2.17 -0.26
C GLY A 15 -7.43 1.11 -1.34
N THR A 16 -8.54 0.55 -1.86
CA THR A 16 -8.54 -0.37 -3.00
C THR A 16 -7.92 0.28 -4.24
N ALA A 17 -8.31 1.51 -4.57
CA ALA A 17 -7.76 2.24 -5.71
C ALA A 17 -6.24 2.43 -5.58
N CYS A 18 -5.74 2.72 -4.37
CA CYS A 18 -4.30 2.80 -4.10
C CYS A 18 -3.57 1.46 -4.31
N ILE A 19 -4.08 0.35 -3.74
CA ILE A 19 -3.46 -0.98 -3.89
C ILE A 19 -3.42 -1.39 -5.37
N ILE A 20 -4.57 -1.30 -6.06
CA ILE A 20 -4.68 -1.68 -7.48
C ILE A 20 -3.86 -0.74 -8.36
N GLY A 21 -3.84 0.56 -8.07
CA GLY A 21 -2.99 1.53 -8.78
C GLY A 21 -1.50 1.24 -8.61
N ALA A 22 -1.07 0.85 -7.41
CA ALA A 22 0.31 0.43 -7.15
C ALA A 22 0.66 -0.84 -7.92
N TYR A 23 -0.24 -1.83 -7.94
CA TYR A 23 -0.05 -3.06 -8.72
C TYR A 23 0.00 -2.77 -10.23
N ALA A 24 -0.92 -1.95 -10.75
CA ALA A 24 -0.90 -1.53 -12.14
C ALA A 24 0.41 -0.79 -12.51
N TYR A 25 0.91 0.08 -11.63
CA TYR A 25 2.19 0.75 -11.81
C TYR A 25 3.37 -0.24 -11.88
N LEU A 26 3.37 -1.27 -11.04
CA LEU A 26 4.36 -2.36 -11.09
C LEU A 26 4.26 -3.15 -12.40
N THR A 27 3.06 -3.44 -12.88
CA THR A 27 2.84 -4.23 -14.10
C THR A 27 3.17 -3.46 -15.38
N LEU A 28 2.83 -2.16 -15.45
CA LEU A 28 2.93 -1.37 -16.67
C LEU A 28 4.30 -0.70 -16.86
N LYS A 29 5.13 -0.63 -15.82
CA LYS A 29 6.42 0.08 -15.88
C LYS A 29 7.58 -0.86 -15.62
N ASP A 30 8.53 -0.91 -16.55
CA ASP A 30 9.71 -1.78 -16.47
C ASP A 30 10.59 -1.51 -15.24
N LYS A 31 10.67 -0.23 -14.84
CA LYS A 31 11.48 0.24 -13.70
C LYS A 31 10.64 1.14 -12.80
N PRO A 32 9.77 0.57 -11.95
CA PRO A 32 8.92 1.35 -11.06
C PRO A 32 9.75 1.99 -9.95
N ASN A 33 9.45 3.25 -9.63
CA ASN A 33 10.02 3.91 -8.46
C ASN A 33 9.51 3.22 -7.18
N PRO A 34 10.39 2.63 -6.35
CA PRO A 34 9.98 1.86 -5.18
C PRO A 34 9.29 2.71 -4.10
N PHE A 35 9.59 4.01 -4.00
CA PHE A 35 8.92 4.90 -3.06
C PHE A 35 7.46 5.14 -3.46
N VAL A 36 7.20 5.37 -4.76
CA VAL A 36 5.84 5.53 -5.27
C VAL A 36 5.09 4.21 -5.16
N LEU A 37 5.70 3.11 -5.58
CA LEU A 37 5.09 1.78 -5.56
C LEU A 37 4.68 1.38 -4.14
N HIS A 38 5.65 1.29 -3.23
CA HIS A 38 5.40 0.79 -1.88
C HIS A 38 4.71 1.84 -1.00
N GLY A 39 4.96 3.14 -1.21
CA GLY A 39 4.26 4.21 -0.48
C GLY A 39 2.77 4.24 -0.81
N THR A 40 2.40 4.13 -2.09
CA THR A 40 0.99 4.07 -2.51
C THR A 40 0.32 2.80 -1.97
N ASN A 41 1.00 1.65 -2.04
CA ASN A 41 0.48 0.41 -1.48
C ASN A 41 0.27 0.50 0.05
N LEU A 42 1.22 1.10 0.77
CA LEU A 42 1.11 1.27 2.23
C LEU A 42 -0.05 2.21 2.60
N ALA A 43 -0.23 3.30 1.87
CA ALA A 43 -1.38 4.18 2.03
C ALA A 43 -2.69 3.43 1.76
N GLY A 44 -2.73 2.60 0.71
CA GLY A 44 -3.86 1.75 0.39
C GLY A 44 -4.23 0.78 1.51
N ALA A 45 -3.24 0.04 2.03
CA ALA A 45 -3.42 -0.88 3.13
C ALA A 45 -3.88 -0.19 4.42
N ALA A 46 -3.38 1.02 4.70
CA ALA A 46 -3.81 1.82 5.85
C ALA A 46 -5.29 2.23 5.73
N LEU A 47 -5.72 2.73 4.56
CA LEU A 47 -7.11 3.12 4.32
C LEU A 47 -8.06 1.90 4.40
N LEU A 48 -7.68 0.77 3.79
CA LEU A 48 -8.45 -0.47 3.89
C LEU A 48 -8.53 -0.97 5.34
N THR A 49 -7.44 -0.86 6.10
CA THR A 49 -7.45 -1.18 7.53
C THR A 49 -8.46 -0.32 8.29
N VAL A 50 -8.52 1.00 8.05
CA VAL A 50 -9.54 1.88 8.66
C VAL A 50 -10.96 1.42 8.33
N SER A 51 -11.23 1.08 7.07
CA SER A 51 -12.53 0.52 6.67
C SER A 51 -12.85 -0.80 7.40
N LEU A 52 -11.85 -1.68 7.53
CA LEU A 52 -11.97 -3.00 8.14
C LEU A 52 -12.04 -2.94 9.68
N LEU A 53 -11.70 -1.83 10.32
CA LEU A 53 -11.96 -1.66 11.75
C LEU A 53 -13.44 -1.34 12.04
N VAL A 54 -14.17 -0.84 11.04
CA VAL A 54 -15.62 -0.58 11.12
C VAL A 54 -16.40 -1.79 10.61
N HIS A 55 -15.99 -2.33 9.46
CA HIS A 55 -16.62 -3.48 8.78
C HIS A 55 -15.68 -4.68 8.80
N THR A 56 -15.49 -5.26 9.98
CA THR A 56 -14.44 -6.26 10.20
C THR A 56 -14.61 -7.53 9.37
N ASN A 57 -13.60 -7.78 8.55
CA ASN A 57 -13.37 -9.05 7.88
C ASN A 57 -11.95 -9.54 8.22
N TRP A 58 -11.87 -10.57 9.05
CA TRP A 58 -10.59 -11.08 9.59
C TRP A 58 -9.58 -11.48 8.51
N PRO A 59 -9.94 -12.31 7.52
CA PRO A 59 -9.06 -12.60 6.38
C PRO A 59 -8.53 -11.34 5.67
N SER A 60 -9.42 -10.38 5.37
CA SER A 60 -9.02 -9.13 4.72
C SER A 60 -8.09 -8.30 5.60
N LEU A 61 -8.36 -8.19 6.90
CA LEU A 61 -7.53 -7.43 7.83
C LEU A 61 -6.11 -8.01 7.94
N VAL A 62 -5.99 -9.33 7.99
CA VAL A 62 -4.69 -10.02 7.97
C VAL A 62 -3.96 -9.80 6.64
N LEU A 63 -4.68 -9.85 5.51
CA LEU A 63 -4.12 -9.57 4.19
C LEU A 63 -3.54 -8.15 4.11
N GLU A 64 -4.25 -7.14 4.60
CA GLU A 64 -3.75 -5.75 4.64
C GLU A 64 -2.50 -5.63 5.55
N GLY A 65 -2.44 -6.38 6.64
CA GLY A 65 -1.24 -6.49 7.46
C GLY A 65 -0.02 -6.99 6.68
N PHE A 66 -0.20 -8.02 5.84
CA PHE A 66 0.87 -8.51 4.96
C PHE A 66 1.26 -7.47 3.90
N TRP A 67 0.29 -6.81 3.26
CA TRP A 67 0.57 -5.74 2.30
C TRP A 67 1.37 -4.59 2.91
N ALA A 68 1.00 -4.16 4.12
CA ALA A 68 1.71 -3.14 4.86
C ALA A 68 3.15 -3.58 5.18
N ALA A 69 3.34 -4.80 5.67
CA ALA A 69 4.67 -5.34 6.00
C ALA A 69 5.60 -5.40 4.76
N ILE A 70 5.09 -5.88 3.62
CA ILE A 70 5.84 -5.96 2.36
C ILE A 70 6.20 -4.55 1.87
N ALA A 71 5.26 -3.61 1.93
CA ALA A 71 5.51 -2.23 1.53
C ALA A 71 6.55 -1.53 2.42
N ILE A 72 6.47 -1.69 3.74
CA ILE A 72 7.46 -1.16 4.69
C ILE A 72 8.84 -1.73 4.38
N TYR A 73 8.95 -3.05 4.19
CA TYR A 73 10.21 -3.67 3.80
C TYR A 73 10.77 -3.09 2.48
N GLY A 74 9.91 -2.94 1.47
CA GLY A 74 10.27 -2.35 0.18
C GLY A 74 10.77 -0.91 0.30
N LEU A 75 10.14 -0.08 1.13
CA LEU A 75 10.57 1.28 1.43
C LEU A 75 11.93 1.32 2.15
N ILE A 76 12.10 0.49 3.19
CA ILE A 76 13.38 0.39 3.93
C ILE A 76 14.51 -0.02 2.98
N LYS A 77 14.26 -0.99 2.09
CA LYS A 77 15.22 -1.44 1.08
C LYS A 77 15.58 -0.29 0.13
N ALA A 78 14.59 0.47 -0.37
CA ALA A 78 14.82 1.61 -1.27
C ALA A 78 15.71 2.67 -0.63
N ILE A 79 15.45 3.03 0.63
CA ILE A 79 16.26 3.99 1.40
C ILE A 79 17.71 3.49 1.55
N ARG A 80 17.90 2.22 1.91
CA ARG A 80 19.23 1.62 2.10
C ARG A 80 20.03 1.53 0.80
N THR A 81 19.38 1.22 -0.32
CA THR A 81 20.06 1.13 -1.62
C THR A 81 20.40 2.51 -2.19
N GLY A 82 19.53 3.51 -2.01
CA GLY A 82 19.84 4.90 -2.38
C GLY A 82 21.11 5.41 -1.68
N ARG A 83 21.33 5.03 -0.42
CA ARG A 83 22.52 5.42 0.35
C ARG A 83 23.81 4.75 -0.13
N LYS A 84 23.76 3.48 -0.56
CA LYS A 84 24.92 2.73 -1.09
C LYS A 84 25.39 3.20 -2.47
N GLY A 85 24.55 3.88 -3.24
CA GLY A 85 24.95 4.51 -4.50
C GLY A 85 25.85 5.72 -4.27
N GLN A 86 25.51 6.57 -3.30
CA GLN A 86 26.30 7.76 -2.95
C GLN A 86 27.63 7.43 -2.26
N GLU A 87 27.69 6.39 -1.42
CA GLU A 87 28.94 5.94 -0.75
C GLU A 87 29.98 5.33 -1.72
N ARG A 88 29.61 4.97 -2.95
CA ARG A 88 30.55 4.47 -3.98
C ARG A 88 31.08 5.56 -4.91
N GLU A 89 30.43 6.71 -4.93
CA GLU A 89 30.78 7.87 -5.77
C GLU A 89 31.49 8.99 -4.99
N ALA A 90 31.56 8.87 -3.65
CA ALA A 90 32.30 9.75 -2.73
C ALA A 90 33.66 9.14 -2.36
#